data_AF-A0A4T0UKQ7-F1
#
_entry.id   AF-A0A4T0UKQ7-F1
#
_cell.length_a   1.000
_cell.length_b   1.000
_cell.length_c   1.000
_cell.angle_alpha   90.00
_cell.angle_beta   90.00
_cell.angle_gamma   90.00
#
_symmetry.space_group_name_H-M   'P 1'
#
loop_
_entity.id
_entity.type
_entity.pdbx_description
1 polymer ?
#
loop_
_entity_poly.entity_id
_entity_poly.type
_entity_poly.pdbx_seq_one_letter_code
_entity_poly.pdbx_strand_id
1 'polypeptide(L)'
;MDVGTLHHRSVEYFADRINAVTDDQWDRPTPCAAWTVRDLANHVTAENLWAVPLMGGATIEEVGDRFSGDLLGADPIQAALDAARAAVTAVAEGLARGGTVHLSFGETPKEEYAAQLAADHLIHGWDLAAATGQDRRLDPQVVRGIADWFAAREELYRGAGAVTDRRALSGDPQRDLLARFGRDADWGPAHATLIRFNAAFGAADLETALALVTDDIVFEATSPAPDGQRWEGREAVRAAWAEVMGTPGMTFTEEESFVAGDRGVVRWRYAWAGSDPGHVRGTDVLRFRDGLVSEKLSYVKG
;
A
#
# COMPACT_ATOMS: atom_id res chain seq x y z
N MET A 1 11.14 24.99 9.05
CA MET A 1 11.89 24.47 7.89
C MET A 1 11.25 25.05 6.66
N ASP A 2 12.03 25.59 5.72
CA ASP A 2 11.48 26.04 4.43
C ASP A 2 11.09 24.84 3.56
N VAL A 3 10.24 25.07 2.55
CA VAL A 3 9.68 24.00 1.72
C VAL A 3 10.72 23.34 0.81
N GLY A 4 11.76 24.06 0.38
CA GLY A 4 12.83 23.51 -0.43
C GLY A 4 13.64 22.47 0.35
N THR A 5 14.00 22.81 1.59
CA THR A 5 14.63 21.87 2.52
C THR A 5 13.71 20.69 2.84
N LEU A 6 12.40 20.93 3.05
CA LEU A 6 11.44 19.87 3.33
C LEU A 6 11.35 18.86 2.18
N HIS A 7 11.22 19.36 0.95
CA HIS A 7 11.24 18.54 -0.27
C HIS A 7 12.53 17.73 -0.39
N HIS A 8 13.69 18.39 -0.30
CA HIS A 8 14.98 17.72 -0.46
C HIS A 8 15.18 16.57 0.54
N ARG A 9 14.88 16.79 1.82
CA ARG A 9 15.05 15.77 2.87
C ARG A 9 14.06 14.60 2.71
N SER A 10 12.84 14.84 2.24
CA SER A 10 11.90 13.77 1.93
C SER A 10 12.36 12.94 0.73
N VAL A 11 12.92 13.58 -0.31
CA VAL A 11 13.49 12.89 -1.47
C VAL A 11 14.69 12.04 -1.07
N GLU A 12 15.62 12.57 -0.27
CA GLU A 12 16.77 11.81 0.26
C GLU A 12 16.30 10.58 1.04
N TYR A 13 15.29 10.75 1.90
CA TYR A 13 14.73 9.62 2.65
C TYR A 13 14.17 8.53 1.73
N PHE A 14 13.41 8.88 0.69
CA PHE A 14 12.92 7.92 -0.30
C PHE A 14 14.07 7.26 -1.08
N ALA A 15 15.02 8.06 -1.55
CA ALA A 15 16.19 7.62 -2.33
C ALA A 15 17.03 6.59 -1.57
N ASP A 16 17.23 6.78 -0.27
CA ASP A 16 17.94 5.81 0.57
C ASP A 16 17.17 4.48 0.69
N ARG A 17 15.84 4.52 0.76
CA ARG A 17 15.01 3.29 0.87
C ARG A 17 14.96 2.52 -0.44
N ILE A 18 14.81 3.22 -1.57
CA ILE A 18 14.77 2.57 -2.90
C ILE A 18 16.12 1.95 -3.26
N ASN A 19 17.23 2.60 -2.88
CA ASN A 19 18.58 2.07 -3.09
C ASN A 19 18.88 0.79 -2.29
N ALA A 20 18.09 0.51 -1.24
CA ALA A 20 18.22 -0.68 -0.41
C ALA A 20 17.24 -1.81 -0.77
N VAL A 21 16.40 -1.65 -1.79
CA VAL A 21 15.48 -2.69 -2.27
C VAL A 21 16.26 -3.82 -2.92
N THR A 22 15.91 -5.06 -2.59
CA THR A 22 16.49 -6.26 -3.21
C THR A 22 15.57 -6.85 -4.26
N ASP A 23 16.12 -7.65 -5.18
CA ASP A 23 15.37 -8.19 -6.33
C ASP A 23 14.11 -9.00 -5.93
N ASP A 24 14.12 -9.67 -4.78
CA ASP A 24 13.00 -10.46 -4.26
C ASP A 24 11.88 -9.61 -3.59
N GLN A 25 12.02 -8.29 -3.59
CA GLN A 25 11.11 -7.38 -2.87
C GLN A 25 10.13 -6.64 -3.77
N TRP A 26 10.36 -6.58 -5.08
CA TRP A 26 9.60 -5.73 -6.00
C TRP A 26 8.09 -6.06 -6.05
N ASP A 27 7.73 -7.33 -5.92
CA ASP A 27 6.33 -7.78 -5.95
C ASP A 27 5.67 -7.81 -4.56
N ARG A 28 6.37 -7.37 -3.51
CA ARG A 28 5.79 -7.35 -2.15
C ARG A 28 4.69 -6.30 -2.06
N PRO A 29 3.58 -6.58 -1.35
CA PRO A 29 2.53 -5.60 -1.13
C PRO A 29 3.04 -4.46 -0.25
N THR A 30 2.44 -3.28 -0.40
CA THR A 30 2.77 -2.09 0.39
C THR A 30 1.59 -1.66 1.27
N PRO A 31 1.79 -0.73 2.22
CA PRO A 31 0.68 -0.08 2.92
C PRO A 31 -0.24 0.76 2.00
N CYS A 32 0.23 1.13 0.80
CA CYS A 32 -0.61 1.72 -0.23
C CYS A 32 -1.39 0.58 -0.91
N ALA A 33 -2.71 0.58 -0.72
CA ALA A 33 -3.56 -0.54 -1.13
C ALA A 33 -3.42 -0.84 -2.64
N ALA A 34 -3.37 -2.13 -2.97
CA ALA A 34 -3.20 -2.66 -4.33
C ALA A 34 -1.88 -2.32 -5.03
N TRP A 35 -0.91 -1.67 -4.36
CA TRP A 35 0.40 -1.41 -4.93
C TRP A 35 1.45 -2.39 -4.41
N THR A 36 2.21 -2.94 -5.35
CA THR A 36 3.49 -3.58 -5.07
C THR A 36 4.57 -2.54 -4.79
N VAL A 37 5.73 -2.98 -4.30
CA VAL A 37 6.92 -2.12 -4.18
C VAL A 37 7.29 -1.50 -5.53
N ARG A 38 7.15 -2.25 -6.64
CA ARG A 38 7.40 -1.74 -7.99
C ARG A 38 6.41 -0.67 -8.40
N ASP A 39 5.11 -0.87 -8.14
CA ASP A 39 4.08 0.12 -8.45
C ASP A 39 4.32 1.42 -7.69
N LEU A 40 4.63 1.32 -6.39
CA LEU A 40 4.94 2.46 -5.54
C LEU A 40 6.19 3.21 -6.02
N ALA A 41 7.26 2.49 -6.36
CA ALA A 41 8.48 3.11 -6.89
C ALA A 41 8.23 3.78 -8.25
N ASN A 42 7.41 3.16 -9.11
CA ASN A 42 7.06 3.71 -10.42
C ASN A 42 6.22 4.99 -10.27
N HIS A 43 5.29 5.03 -9.32
CA HIS A 43 4.50 6.23 -8.98
C HIS A 43 5.41 7.40 -8.56
N VAL A 44 6.27 7.20 -7.56
CA VAL A 44 7.16 8.28 -7.08
C VAL A 44 8.15 8.70 -8.17
N THR A 45 8.60 7.78 -9.02
CA THR A 45 9.42 8.09 -10.20
C THR A 45 8.65 8.96 -11.19
N ALA A 46 7.38 8.66 -11.45
CA ALA A 46 6.52 9.47 -12.32
C ALA A 46 6.37 10.89 -11.76
N GLU A 47 6.04 11.05 -10.47
CA GLU A 47 5.89 12.36 -9.81
C GLU A 47 7.18 13.20 -9.92
N ASN A 48 8.34 12.56 -9.74
CA ASN A 48 9.63 13.22 -9.93
C ASN A 48 9.87 13.67 -11.37
N LEU A 49 9.53 12.85 -12.37
CA LEU A 49 9.65 13.21 -13.78
C LEU A 49 8.67 14.32 -14.18
N TRP A 50 7.46 14.33 -13.61
CA TRP A 50 6.46 15.39 -13.77
C TRP A 50 6.91 16.71 -13.15
N ALA A 51 7.59 16.68 -12.01
CA ALA A 51 8.07 17.88 -11.33
C ALA A 51 8.98 18.74 -12.23
N VAL A 52 9.75 18.11 -13.12
CA VAL A 52 10.71 18.82 -14.00
C VAL A 52 10.02 19.80 -14.96
N PRO A 53 9.14 19.38 -15.90
CA PRO A 53 8.47 20.29 -16.80
C PRO A 53 7.48 21.23 -16.07
N LEU A 54 6.80 20.76 -15.02
CA LEU A 54 5.82 21.58 -14.30
C LEU A 54 6.50 22.75 -13.56
N MET A 55 7.63 22.51 -12.89
CA MET A 55 8.42 23.60 -12.27
C MET A 55 9.03 24.55 -13.31
N GLY A 56 9.16 24.09 -14.55
CA GLY A 56 9.51 24.88 -15.74
C GLY A 56 8.36 25.70 -16.33
N GLY A 57 7.11 25.47 -15.89
CA GLY A 57 5.92 26.19 -16.34
C GLY A 57 5.12 25.51 -17.45
N ALA A 58 5.43 24.25 -17.78
CA ALA A 58 4.62 23.49 -18.74
C ALA A 58 3.22 23.18 -18.16
N THR A 59 2.22 23.02 -19.03
CA THR A 59 0.89 22.54 -18.63
C THR A 59 0.79 21.01 -18.67
N ILE A 60 -0.22 20.45 -18.00
CA ILE A 60 -0.49 19.01 -18.06
C ILE A 60 -0.76 18.52 -19.49
N GLU A 61 -1.40 19.34 -20.33
CA GLU A 61 -1.68 19.01 -21.73
C GLU A 61 -0.40 18.96 -22.57
N GLU A 62 0.55 19.87 -22.30
CA GLU A 62 1.85 19.87 -22.96
C GLU A 62 2.68 18.65 -22.56
N VAL A 63 2.57 18.21 -21.30
CA VAL A 63 3.22 16.98 -20.82
C VAL A 63 2.56 15.74 -21.40
N GLY A 64 1.23 15.68 -21.42
CA GLY A 64 0.48 14.57 -21.98
C GLY A 64 0.75 13.26 -21.24
N ASP A 65 0.94 12.19 -22.01
CA ASP A 65 1.14 10.83 -21.50
C ASP A 65 2.62 10.41 -21.39
N ARG A 66 3.56 11.37 -21.53
CA ARG A 66 5.02 11.13 -21.54
C ARG A 66 5.55 10.29 -20.38
N PHE A 67 4.90 10.35 -19.22
CA PHE A 67 5.29 9.62 -18.00
C PHE A 67 4.25 8.58 -17.59
N SER A 68 3.56 7.97 -18.57
CA SER A 68 2.65 6.86 -18.34
C SER A 68 3.36 5.52 -18.51
N GLY A 69 2.87 4.48 -17.82
CA GLY A 69 3.39 3.13 -17.93
C GLY A 69 4.60 2.85 -17.05
N ASP A 70 5.46 1.93 -17.49
CA ASP A 70 6.65 1.50 -16.76
C ASP A 70 7.84 2.43 -17.03
N LEU A 71 8.19 3.22 -16.03
CA LEU A 71 9.26 4.21 -16.05
C LEU A 71 10.55 3.69 -15.39
N LEU A 72 10.45 2.53 -14.72
CA LEU A 72 11.57 1.91 -14.01
C LEU A 72 12.42 1.06 -14.95
N GLY A 73 11.80 0.38 -15.90
CA GLY A 73 12.49 -0.45 -16.88
C GLY A 73 13.32 -1.57 -16.24
N ALA A 74 14.52 -1.81 -16.79
CA ALA A 74 15.40 -2.91 -16.37
C ALA A 74 16.30 -2.58 -15.18
N ASP A 75 16.53 -1.29 -14.90
CA ASP A 75 17.31 -0.81 -13.74
C ASP A 75 16.43 0.11 -12.90
N PRO A 76 15.49 -0.46 -12.12
CA PRO A 76 14.46 0.30 -11.41
C PRO A 76 15.06 1.26 -10.38
N ILE A 77 16.16 0.87 -9.72
CA ILE A 77 16.82 1.69 -8.72
C ILE A 77 17.45 2.91 -9.38
N GLN A 78 18.24 2.71 -10.44
CA GLN A 78 18.92 3.82 -11.12
C GLN A 78 17.90 4.79 -11.74
N ALA A 79 16.83 4.29 -12.37
CA ALA A 79 15.77 5.11 -12.94
C ALA A 79 15.11 6.01 -11.88
N ALA A 80 14.75 5.45 -10.73
CA ALA A 80 14.16 6.21 -9.62
C ALA A 80 15.13 7.27 -9.06
N LEU A 81 16.41 6.93 -8.90
CA LEU A 81 17.45 7.86 -8.40
C LEU A 81 17.73 8.99 -9.39
N ASP A 82 17.74 8.73 -10.70
CA ASP A 82 17.89 9.75 -11.72
C ASP A 82 16.72 10.73 -11.74
N ALA A 83 15.49 10.23 -11.66
CA ALA A 83 14.29 11.06 -11.56
C ALA A 83 14.32 11.93 -10.29
N ALA A 84 14.66 11.35 -9.14
CA ALA A 84 14.79 12.07 -7.87
C ALA A 84 15.82 13.22 -7.96
N ARG A 85 17.00 12.99 -8.54
CA ARG A 85 18.01 14.03 -8.75
C ARG A 85 17.51 15.17 -9.64
N ALA A 86 16.82 14.83 -10.73
CA ALA A 86 16.24 15.81 -11.64
C ALA A 86 15.16 16.66 -10.96
N ALA A 87 14.28 16.02 -10.19
CA ALA A 87 13.22 16.70 -9.43
C ALA A 87 13.79 17.66 -8.37
N VAL A 88 14.78 17.24 -7.59
CA VAL A 88 15.45 18.12 -6.60
C VAL A 88 15.98 19.40 -7.25
N THR A 89 16.65 19.26 -8.40
CA THR A 89 17.17 20.40 -9.16
C THR A 89 16.04 21.31 -9.65
N ALA A 90 15.03 20.73 -10.29
CA ALA A 90 13.92 21.48 -10.86
C ALA A 90 13.09 22.22 -9.81
N VAL A 91 12.82 21.58 -8.67
CA VAL A 91 12.09 22.19 -7.54
C VAL A 91 12.90 23.32 -6.93
N ALA A 92 14.21 23.15 -6.68
CA ALA A 92 15.04 24.20 -6.12
C ALA A 92 15.08 25.45 -7.01
N GLU A 93 15.29 25.27 -8.32
CA GLU A 93 15.26 26.37 -9.28
C GLU A 93 13.86 26.99 -9.43
N GLY A 94 12.82 26.15 -9.44
CA GLY A 94 11.43 26.57 -9.55
C GLY A 94 11.01 27.48 -8.39
N LEU A 95 11.34 27.09 -7.17
CA LEU A 95 11.10 27.87 -5.95
C LEU A 95 11.88 29.19 -5.96
N ALA A 96 13.13 29.20 -6.41
CA ALA A 96 13.93 30.43 -6.50
C ALA A 96 13.33 31.45 -7.49
N ARG A 97 12.67 30.99 -8.56
CA ARG A 97 11.97 31.85 -9.53
C ARG A 97 10.58 32.28 -9.05
N GLY A 98 9.96 31.54 -8.13
CA GLY A 98 8.56 31.72 -7.73
C GLY A 98 7.57 31.44 -8.86
N GLY A 99 6.31 31.79 -8.62
CA GLY A 99 5.20 31.62 -9.56
C GLY A 99 4.36 30.37 -9.30
N THR A 100 3.65 29.92 -10.34
CA THR A 100 2.71 28.79 -10.26
C THR A 100 3.14 27.63 -11.16
N VAL A 101 2.59 26.45 -10.89
CA VAL A 101 2.50 25.30 -11.80
C VAL A 101 1.05 25.14 -12.26
N HIS A 102 0.85 24.50 -13.41
CA HIS A 102 -0.47 24.25 -13.99
C HIS A 102 -0.87 22.79 -13.77
N LEU A 103 -1.70 22.51 -12.77
CA LEU A 103 -2.18 21.16 -12.43
C LEU A 103 -3.60 20.93 -12.99
N SER A 104 -4.05 19.68 -12.99
CA SER A 104 -5.38 19.29 -13.48
C SER A 104 -6.55 19.97 -12.75
N PHE A 105 -6.30 20.43 -11.53
CA PHE A 105 -7.25 21.16 -10.69
C PHE A 105 -6.99 22.67 -10.61
N GLY A 106 -6.10 23.19 -11.46
CA GLY A 106 -5.84 24.62 -11.63
C GLY A 106 -4.41 25.07 -11.31
N GLU A 107 -4.20 26.37 -11.42
CA GLU A 107 -2.92 27.00 -11.10
C GLU A 107 -2.63 26.91 -9.60
N THR A 108 -1.46 26.37 -9.27
CA THR A 108 -1.04 26.11 -7.89
C THR A 108 0.31 26.78 -7.63
N PRO A 109 0.51 27.50 -6.51
CA PRO A 109 1.83 28.05 -6.18
C PRO A 109 2.92 26.97 -6.17
N LYS A 110 4.12 27.28 -6.67
CA LYS A 110 5.23 26.31 -6.68
C LYS A 110 5.60 25.84 -5.28
N GLU A 111 5.47 26.69 -4.27
CA GLU A 111 5.66 26.35 -2.87
C GLU A 111 4.67 25.29 -2.40
N GLU A 112 3.41 25.38 -2.84
CA GLU A 112 2.38 24.40 -2.52
C GLU A 112 2.67 23.07 -3.22
N TYR A 113 3.02 23.09 -4.51
CA TYR A 113 3.37 21.87 -5.24
C TYR A 113 4.64 21.20 -4.68
N ALA A 114 5.65 21.97 -4.26
CA ALA A 114 6.83 21.43 -3.60
C ALA A 114 6.50 20.77 -2.25
N ALA A 115 5.55 21.31 -1.48
CA ALA A 115 5.08 20.70 -0.24
C ALA A 115 4.31 19.39 -0.50
N GLN A 116 3.53 19.32 -1.60
CA GLN A 116 2.88 18.08 -2.05
C GLN A 116 3.89 16.99 -2.35
N LEU A 117 4.88 17.29 -3.18
CA LEU A 117 5.96 16.37 -3.51
C LEU A 117 6.72 15.93 -2.25
N ALA A 118 6.97 16.84 -1.31
CA ALA A 118 7.63 16.51 -0.05
C ALA A 118 6.81 15.53 0.81
N ALA A 119 5.48 15.67 0.82
CA ALA A 119 4.59 14.75 1.54
C ALA A 119 4.53 13.39 0.86
N ASP A 120 4.38 13.36 -0.46
CA ASP A 120 4.36 12.14 -1.28
C ASP A 120 5.62 11.30 -1.04
N HIS A 121 6.80 11.91 -1.16
CA HIS A 121 8.08 11.24 -0.88
C HIS A 121 8.21 10.72 0.56
N LEU A 122 7.79 11.51 1.56
CA LEU A 122 7.92 11.10 2.96
C LEU A 122 7.04 9.89 3.27
N ILE A 123 5.77 9.95 2.84
CA ILE A 123 4.78 8.92 3.13
C ILE A 123 5.10 7.66 2.32
N HIS A 124 5.42 7.78 1.03
CA HIS A 124 5.78 6.61 0.23
C HIS A 124 7.17 6.05 0.55
N GLY A 125 8.09 6.88 1.03
CA GLY A 125 9.35 6.38 1.61
C GLY A 125 9.10 5.54 2.86
N TRP A 126 8.10 5.93 3.68
CA TRP A 126 7.69 5.13 4.84
C TRP A 126 6.99 3.84 4.40
N ASP A 127 6.10 3.91 3.41
CA ASP A 127 5.41 2.75 2.84
C ASP A 127 6.42 1.73 2.29
N LEU A 128 7.44 2.21 1.58
CA LEU A 128 8.55 1.40 1.05
C LEU A 128 9.36 0.75 2.17
N ALA A 129 9.74 1.52 3.19
CA ALA A 129 10.46 1.01 4.34
C ALA A 129 9.67 -0.09 5.07
N ALA A 130 8.36 0.09 5.22
CA ALA A 130 7.47 -0.90 5.82
C ALA A 130 7.42 -2.18 4.97
N ALA A 131 7.18 -2.07 3.66
CA ALA A 131 7.07 -3.21 2.74
C ALA A 131 8.34 -4.07 2.64
N THR A 132 9.50 -3.44 2.85
CA THR A 132 10.82 -4.06 2.67
C THR A 132 11.52 -4.39 3.99
N GLY A 133 10.89 -4.11 5.14
CA GLY A 133 11.45 -4.43 6.46
C GLY A 133 12.62 -3.53 6.88
N GLN A 134 12.73 -2.34 6.30
CA GLN A 134 13.76 -1.35 6.63
C GLN A 134 13.40 -0.54 7.90
N ASP A 135 14.31 0.32 8.36
CA ASP A 135 14.02 1.28 9.43
C ASP A 135 12.93 2.26 9.00
N ARG A 136 11.89 2.38 9.84
CA ARG A 136 10.67 3.18 9.59
C ARG A 136 10.67 4.51 10.33
N ARG A 137 11.76 4.88 11.00
CA ARG A 137 11.86 6.16 11.72
C ARG A 137 11.94 7.32 10.74
N LEU A 138 11.03 8.28 10.89
CA LEU A 138 11.04 9.53 10.14
C LEU A 138 11.76 10.61 10.94
N ASP A 139 12.36 11.57 10.24
CA ASP A 139 12.95 12.75 10.89
C ASP A 139 11.83 13.59 11.55
N PRO A 140 11.91 13.86 12.88
CA PRO A 140 10.84 14.59 13.58
C PRO A 140 10.56 16.00 13.06
N GLN A 141 11.56 16.69 12.50
CA GLN A 141 11.37 18.02 11.92
C GLN A 141 10.64 17.95 10.58
N VAL A 142 10.92 16.94 9.76
CA VAL A 142 10.22 16.70 8.49
C VAL A 142 8.78 16.27 8.77
N VAL A 143 8.56 15.36 9.73
CA VAL A 143 7.22 14.99 10.22
C VAL A 143 6.43 16.22 10.65
N ARG A 144 7.02 17.07 11.49
CA ARG A 144 6.35 18.30 11.95
C ARG A 144 6.06 19.26 10.80
N GLY A 145 6.98 19.42 9.85
CA GLY A 145 6.79 20.28 8.67
C GLY A 145 5.62 19.83 7.79
N ILE A 146 5.54 18.53 7.48
CA ILE A 146 4.44 17.96 6.69
C ILE A 146 3.14 17.99 7.49
N ALA A 147 3.16 17.69 8.78
CA ALA A 147 1.97 17.74 9.63
C ALA A 147 1.38 19.17 9.72
N ASP A 148 2.22 20.18 9.92
CA ASP A 148 1.81 21.59 9.98
C ASP A 148 1.17 22.03 8.64
N TRP A 149 1.75 21.63 7.50
CA TRP A 149 1.20 21.90 6.16
C TRP A 149 -0.13 21.17 5.90
N PHE A 150 -0.17 19.87 6.21
CA PHE A 150 -1.28 18.99 5.89
C PHE A 150 -2.51 19.27 6.76
N ALA A 151 -2.34 19.76 7.99
CA ALA A 151 -3.45 20.05 8.90
C ALA A 151 -4.52 20.99 8.30
N ALA A 152 -4.12 21.94 7.46
CA ALA A 152 -5.03 22.87 6.79
C ALA A 152 -5.62 22.33 5.48
N ARG A 153 -5.15 21.17 5.01
CA ARG A 153 -5.41 20.61 3.67
C ARG A 153 -6.04 19.24 3.70
N GLU A 154 -5.98 18.56 4.84
CA GLU A 154 -6.36 17.15 4.96
C GLU A 154 -7.74 16.84 4.35
N GLU A 155 -8.77 17.66 4.64
CA GLU A 155 -10.11 17.44 4.10
C GLU A 155 -10.18 17.64 2.57
N LEU A 156 -9.39 18.57 2.02
CA LEU A 156 -9.29 18.78 0.57
C LEU A 156 -8.68 17.55 -0.11
N TYR A 157 -7.56 17.04 0.41
CA TYR A 157 -6.87 15.87 -0.16
C TYR A 157 -7.70 14.60 -0.02
N ARG A 158 -8.38 14.45 1.12
CA ARG A 158 -9.29 13.33 1.37
C ARG A 158 -10.50 13.39 0.43
N GLY A 159 -11.12 14.56 0.28
CA GLY A 159 -12.24 14.77 -0.66
C GLY A 159 -11.85 14.55 -2.12
N ALA A 160 -10.59 14.79 -2.48
CA ALA A 160 -10.04 14.51 -3.81
C ALA A 160 -9.64 13.02 -4.01
N GLY A 161 -9.73 12.19 -2.97
CA GLY A 161 -9.32 10.78 -3.03
C GLY A 161 -7.81 10.55 -3.00
N ALA A 162 -7.00 11.58 -2.73
CA ALA A 162 -5.54 11.47 -2.67
C ALA A 162 -5.05 10.74 -1.40
N VAL A 163 -5.88 10.69 -0.35
CA VAL A 163 -5.60 9.92 0.87
C VAL A 163 -6.83 9.11 1.28
N THR A 164 -6.59 7.89 1.78
CA THR A 164 -7.63 7.01 2.33
C THR A 164 -8.04 7.46 3.73
N ASP A 165 -9.16 6.94 4.23
CA ASP A 165 -9.77 7.30 5.53
C ASP A 165 -8.77 7.44 6.68
N ARG A 166 -8.99 8.47 7.50
CA ARG A 166 -8.17 8.76 8.67
C ARG A 166 -8.25 7.58 9.66
N ARG A 167 -7.09 7.12 10.13
CA ARG A 167 -7.00 6.14 11.22
C ARG A 167 -7.02 6.79 12.59
N ALA A 168 -7.19 5.99 13.63
CA ALA A 168 -7.17 6.46 15.01
C ALA A 168 -5.84 7.16 15.33
N LEU A 169 -5.93 8.36 15.91
CA LEU A 169 -4.76 9.11 16.38
C LEU A 169 -4.32 8.57 17.74
N SER A 170 -3.02 8.51 17.94
CA SER A 170 -2.35 7.96 19.12
C SER A 170 -1.68 9.03 19.99
N GLY A 171 -1.49 10.24 19.46
CA GLY A 171 -0.73 11.32 20.09
C GLY A 171 0.78 11.28 19.83
N ASP A 172 1.29 10.21 19.20
CA ASP A 172 2.65 10.17 18.68
C ASP A 172 2.73 10.92 17.34
N PRO A 173 3.63 11.90 17.17
CA PRO A 173 3.65 12.75 15.96
C PRO A 173 3.80 12.00 14.64
N GLN A 174 4.65 10.96 14.59
CA GLN A 174 4.86 10.20 13.37
C GLN A 174 3.63 9.33 13.07
N ARG A 175 3.15 8.59 14.07
CA ARG A 175 1.95 7.74 13.92
C ARG A 175 0.73 8.56 13.54
N ASP A 176 0.56 9.74 14.12
CA ASP A 176 -0.56 10.62 13.82
C ASP A 176 -0.47 11.19 12.40
N LEU A 177 0.74 11.52 11.93
CA LEU A 177 0.95 11.90 10.53
C LEU A 177 0.53 10.76 9.60
N LEU A 178 1.05 9.56 9.81
CA LEU A 178 0.72 8.37 9.02
C LEU A 178 -0.80 8.09 9.04
N ALA A 179 -1.42 8.16 10.21
CA ALA A 179 -2.85 7.95 10.39
C ALA A 179 -3.71 8.97 9.63
N ARG A 180 -3.26 10.23 9.53
CA ARG A 180 -3.93 11.26 8.70
C ARG A 180 -3.84 10.96 7.20
N PHE A 181 -2.73 10.37 6.76
CA PHE A 181 -2.62 9.83 5.41
C PHE A 181 -3.31 8.45 5.27
N GLY A 182 -3.95 7.90 6.31
CA GLY A 182 -4.68 6.62 6.26
C GLY A 182 -3.81 5.37 6.41
N ARG A 183 -2.53 5.55 6.77
CA ARG A 183 -1.57 4.46 6.96
C ARG A 183 -1.68 3.87 8.36
N ASP A 184 -1.63 2.54 8.43
CA ASP A 184 -1.50 1.82 9.69
C ASP A 184 -0.04 1.82 10.12
N ALA A 185 0.31 2.55 11.17
CA ALA A 185 1.71 2.62 11.63
C ALA A 185 2.27 1.27 12.11
N ASP A 186 1.38 0.31 12.41
CA ASP A 186 1.74 -1.05 12.81
C ASP A 186 1.76 -2.02 11.61
N TRP A 187 1.66 -1.52 10.38
CA TRP A 187 1.81 -2.32 9.17
C TRP A 187 3.10 -3.14 9.23
N GLY A 188 2.97 -4.44 8.97
CA GLY A 188 4.08 -5.38 9.01
C GLY A 188 3.78 -6.70 8.31
N PRO A 189 4.53 -7.77 8.64
CA PRO A 189 4.43 -9.07 7.96
C PRO A 189 3.02 -9.66 7.94
N ALA A 190 2.23 -9.47 9.01
CA ALA A 190 0.85 -9.96 9.06
C ALA A 190 -0.04 -9.29 8.00
N HIS A 191 0.08 -7.96 7.80
CA HIS A 191 -0.64 -7.24 6.74
C HIS A 191 -0.22 -7.72 5.36
N ALA A 192 1.09 -7.85 5.11
CA ALA A 192 1.62 -8.33 3.85
C ALA A 192 1.12 -9.76 3.53
N THR A 193 1.15 -10.64 4.53
CA THR A 193 0.66 -12.02 4.39
C THR A 193 -0.84 -12.05 4.15
N LEU A 194 -1.64 -11.23 4.84
CA LEU A 194 -3.08 -11.18 4.61
C LEU A 194 -3.42 -10.79 3.17
N ILE A 195 -2.77 -9.76 2.64
CA ILE A 195 -2.97 -9.30 1.25
C ILE A 195 -2.66 -10.42 0.26
N ARG A 196 -1.50 -11.07 0.42
CA ARG A 196 -1.07 -12.17 -0.46
C ARG A 196 -1.96 -13.40 -0.32
N PHE A 197 -2.37 -13.71 0.90
CA PHE A 197 -3.23 -14.85 1.20
C PHE A 197 -4.62 -14.67 0.57
N ASN A 198 -5.22 -13.49 0.70
CA ASN A 198 -6.51 -13.17 0.07
C ASN A 198 -6.42 -13.22 -1.45
N ALA A 199 -5.35 -12.66 -2.03
CA ALA A 199 -5.12 -12.74 -3.48
C ALA A 199 -5.00 -14.19 -3.96
N ALA A 200 -4.26 -15.04 -3.24
CA ALA A 200 -4.13 -16.46 -3.57
C ALA A 200 -5.48 -17.19 -3.50
N PHE A 201 -6.28 -16.93 -2.47
CA PHE A 201 -7.64 -17.49 -2.36
C PHE A 201 -8.56 -17.02 -3.50
N GLY A 202 -8.52 -15.72 -3.84
CA GLY A 202 -9.30 -15.16 -4.94
C GLY A 202 -8.93 -15.74 -6.31
N ALA A 203 -7.67 -16.11 -6.49
CA ALA A 203 -7.16 -16.76 -7.70
C ALA A 203 -7.27 -18.30 -7.70
N ALA A 204 -7.82 -18.89 -6.63
CA ALA A 204 -7.80 -20.34 -6.40
C ALA A 204 -6.39 -20.97 -6.49
N ASP A 205 -5.36 -20.21 -6.08
CA ASP A 205 -3.96 -20.65 -6.02
C ASP A 205 -3.67 -21.30 -4.66
N LEU A 206 -3.90 -22.61 -4.60
CA LEU A 206 -3.74 -23.41 -3.40
C LEU A 206 -2.30 -23.43 -2.89
N GLU A 207 -1.31 -23.53 -3.78
CA GLU A 207 0.10 -23.64 -3.36
C GLU A 207 0.59 -22.33 -2.75
N THR A 208 0.26 -21.19 -3.35
CA THR A 208 0.60 -19.89 -2.77
C THR A 208 -0.10 -19.67 -1.44
N ALA A 209 -1.37 -20.05 -1.32
CA ALA A 209 -2.10 -19.97 -0.05
C ALA A 209 -1.45 -20.83 1.05
N LEU A 210 -1.06 -22.08 0.74
CA LEU A 210 -0.42 -23.00 1.70
C LEU A 210 1.03 -22.61 2.05
N ALA A 211 1.72 -21.89 1.17
CA ALA A 211 3.04 -21.33 1.47
C ALA A 211 2.97 -20.20 2.52
N LEU A 212 1.79 -19.62 2.75
CA LEU A 212 1.55 -18.50 3.67
C LEU A 212 0.98 -18.93 5.03
N VAL A 213 0.89 -20.23 5.30
CA VAL A 213 0.42 -20.77 6.58
C VAL A 213 1.53 -21.48 7.36
N THR A 214 1.39 -21.56 8.68
CA THR A 214 2.29 -22.36 9.52
C THR A 214 2.07 -23.87 9.29
N ASP A 215 3.06 -24.69 9.62
CA ASP A 215 2.96 -26.16 9.45
C ASP A 215 1.80 -26.77 10.28
N ASP A 216 1.51 -26.18 11.44
CA ASP A 216 0.49 -26.54 12.42
C ASP A 216 -0.81 -25.72 12.29
N ILE A 217 -1.07 -25.12 11.13
CA ILE A 217 -2.28 -24.32 10.85
C ILE A 217 -3.55 -25.02 11.32
N VAL A 218 -4.43 -24.24 11.94
CA VAL A 218 -5.77 -24.64 12.32
C VAL A 218 -6.79 -24.01 11.37
N PHE A 219 -7.69 -24.82 10.82
CA PHE A 219 -8.82 -24.34 10.01
C PHE A 219 -10.15 -24.86 10.58
N GLU A 220 -11.08 -23.94 10.82
CA GLU A 220 -12.49 -24.25 11.11
C GLU A 220 -13.37 -23.74 9.97
N ALA A 221 -14.07 -24.66 9.31
CA ALA A 221 -14.97 -24.33 8.20
C ALA A 221 -16.32 -23.82 8.70
N THR A 222 -17.07 -23.25 7.75
CA THR A 222 -18.37 -22.63 7.95
C THR A 222 -19.50 -23.61 8.30
N SER A 223 -19.28 -24.91 8.10
CA SER A 223 -20.28 -25.97 8.23
C SER A 223 -19.62 -27.32 8.58
N PRO A 224 -20.40 -28.31 9.08
CA PRO A 224 -21.79 -28.19 9.53
C PRO A 224 -21.92 -27.49 10.88
N ALA A 225 -23.07 -26.86 11.13
CA ALA A 225 -23.43 -26.40 12.47
C ALA A 225 -23.53 -27.61 13.44
N PRO A 226 -23.25 -27.44 14.75
CA PRO A 226 -23.06 -26.16 15.44
C PRO A 226 -21.62 -25.59 15.37
N ASP A 227 -20.61 -26.42 15.19
CA ASP A 227 -19.21 -26.04 15.47
C ASP A 227 -18.35 -25.83 14.21
N GLY A 228 -18.83 -26.27 13.04
CA GLY A 228 -18.00 -26.34 11.84
C GLY A 228 -17.05 -27.55 11.87
N GLN A 229 -16.63 -28.00 10.69
CA GLN A 229 -15.59 -29.02 10.61
C GLN A 229 -14.21 -28.40 10.85
N ARG A 230 -13.36 -29.10 11.60
CA ARG A 230 -12.02 -28.65 11.99
C ARG A 230 -10.92 -29.51 11.37
N TRP A 231 -9.85 -28.87 10.90
CA TRP A 231 -8.63 -29.50 10.41
C TRP A 231 -7.40 -28.88 11.07
N GLU A 232 -6.38 -29.69 11.31
CA GLU A 232 -5.11 -29.28 11.92
C GLU A 232 -3.93 -29.79 11.08
N GLY A 233 -2.98 -28.90 10.83
CA GLY A 233 -1.79 -29.17 10.02
C GLY A 233 -1.98 -28.92 8.53
N ARG A 234 -0.90 -28.48 7.86
CA ARG A 234 -0.92 -28.03 6.46
C ARG A 234 -1.54 -29.05 5.50
N GLU A 235 -1.25 -30.34 5.65
CA GLU A 235 -1.78 -31.39 4.75
C GLU A 235 -3.28 -31.65 4.94
N ALA A 236 -3.79 -31.57 6.17
CA ALA A 236 -5.22 -31.71 6.42
C ALA A 236 -5.99 -30.51 5.85
N VAL A 237 -5.43 -29.30 6.04
CA VAL A 237 -5.99 -28.05 5.49
C VAL A 237 -5.92 -28.03 3.96
N ARG A 238 -4.84 -28.53 3.35
CA ARG A 238 -4.70 -28.70 1.90
C ARG A 238 -5.88 -29.46 1.30
N ALA A 239 -6.23 -30.61 1.89
CA ALA A 239 -7.34 -31.42 1.40
C ALA A 239 -8.68 -30.65 1.44
N ALA A 240 -8.94 -29.94 2.55
CA ALA A 240 -10.15 -29.14 2.71
C ALA A 240 -10.24 -27.97 1.72
N TRP A 241 -9.13 -27.23 1.53
CA TRP A 241 -9.12 -26.07 0.63
C TRP A 241 -9.11 -26.47 -0.84
N ALA A 242 -8.51 -27.61 -1.21
CA ALA A 242 -8.57 -28.15 -2.56
C ALA A 242 -10.02 -28.43 -3.00
N GLU A 243 -10.86 -28.93 -2.08
CA GLU A 243 -12.29 -29.14 -2.34
C GLU A 243 -13.02 -27.81 -2.58
N VAL A 244 -12.80 -26.82 -1.71
CA VAL A 244 -13.42 -25.49 -1.82
C VAL A 244 -13.01 -24.79 -3.12
N MET A 245 -11.73 -24.79 -3.46
CA MET A 245 -11.18 -24.16 -4.67
C MET A 245 -11.54 -24.94 -5.94
N GLY A 246 -11.82 -26.23 -5.83
CA GLY A 246 -12.31 -27.07 -6.93
C GLY A 246 -13.79 -26.87 -7.28
N THR A 247 -14.51 -26.03 -6.51
CA THR A 247 -15.93 -25.77 -6.77
C THR A 247 -16.13 -25.11 -8.15
N PRO A 248 -17.03 -25.62 -9.02
CA PRO A 248 -17.21 -25.08 -10.35
C PRO A 248 -17.56 -23.59 -10.35
N GLY A 249 -16.81 -22.78 -11.11
CA GLY A 249 -17.02 -21.34 -11.21
C GLY A 249 -16.85 -20.59 -9.89
N MET A 250 -16.05 -21.14 -8.97
CA MET A 250 -15.73 -20.51 -7.70
C MET A 250 -15.14 -19.12 -7.92
N THR A 251 -15.71 -18.14 -7.23
CA THR A 251 -15.08 -16.83 -7.05
C THR A 251 -15.09 -16.48 -5.57
N PHE A 252 -13.95 -15.99 -5.07
CA PHE A 252 -13.81 -15.46 -3.72
C PHE A 252 -13.39 -14.00 -3.84
N THR A 253 -14.29 -13.10 -3.48
CA THR A 253 -14.06 -11.65 -3.57
C THR A 253 -13.93 -11.07 -2.17
N GLU A 254 -12.79 -10.48 -1.87
CA GLU A 254 -12.60 -9.67 -0.67
C GLU A 254 -13.53 -8.45 -0.71
N GLU A 255 -14.24 -8.20 0.38
CA GLU A 255 -15.04 -6.99 0.58
C GLU A 255 -14.31 -5.96 1.44
N GLU A 256 -13.58 -6.43 2.46
CA GLU A 256 -12.82 -5.61 3.41
C GLU A 256 -11.88 -6.52 4.21
N SER A 257 -10.68 -6.03 4.54
CA SER A 257 -9.83 -6.68 5.52
C SER A 257 -9.06 -5.69 6.40
N PHE A 258 -8.68 -6.16 7.58
CA PHE A 258 -7.76 -5.43 8.46
C PHE A 258 -6.95 -6.39 9.33
N VAL A 259 -5.82 -5.90 9.83
CA VAL A 259 -4.98 -6.57 10.82
C VAL A 259 -4.93 -5.70 12.07
N ALA A 260 -4.98 -6.33 13.24
CA ALA A 260 -4.79 -5.70 14.55
C ALA A 260 -3.94 -6.63 15.42
N GLY A 261 -2.67 -6.24 15.62
CA GLY A 261 -1.70 -7.10 16.32
C GLY A 261 -1.46 -8.41 15.55
N ASP A 262 -1.68 -9.53 16.23
CA ASP A 262 -1.54 -10.87 15.67
C ASP A 262 -2.84 -11.43 15.07
N ARG A 263 -3.89 -10.61 14.92
CA ARG A 263 -5.17 -11.04 14.35
C ARG A 263 -5.53 -10.29 13.08
N GLY A 264 -6.25 -10.97 12.20
CA GLY A 264 -6.84 -10.40 11.00
C GLY A 264 -8.30 -10.74 10.88
N VAL A 265 -9.05 -9.88 10.20
CA VAL A 265 -10.42 -10.17 9.78
C VAL A 265 -10.53 -9.87 8.30
N VAL A 266 -11.19 -10.77 7.58
CA VAL A 266 -11.55 -10.58 6.17
C VAL A 266 -13.03 -10.78 6.03
N ARG A 267 -13.73 -9.83 5.43
CA ARG A 267 -15.08 -10.02 4.91
C ARG A 267 -14.99 -10.36 3.44
N TRP A 268 -15.80 -11.32 3.01
CA TRP A 268 -15.71 -11.84 1.67
C TRP A 268 -17.06 -12.29 1.13
N ARG A 269 -17.14 -12.40 -0.19
CA ARG A 269 -18.24 -13.00 -0.93
C ARG A 269 -17.71 -14.21 -1.70
N TYR A 270 -18.26 -15.38 -1.41
CA TYR A 270 -17.98 -16.63 -2.12
C TYR A 270 -19.15 -16.91 -3.06
N ALA A 271 -18.88 -17.13 -4.35
CA ALA A 271 -19.90 -17.53 -5.32
C ALA A 271 -19.47 -18.80 -6.06
N TRP A 272 -20.46 -19.56 -6.50
CA TRP A 272 -20.27 -20.80 -7.24
C TRP A 272 -21.22 -20.85 -8.43
N ALA A 273 -20.81 -21.58 -9.46
CA ALA A 273 -21.61 -21.92 -10.61
C ALA A 273 -22.08 -23.39 -10.53
N GLY A 274 -22.62 -23.91 -11.63
CA GLY A 274 -23.08 -25.30 -11.73
C GLY A 274 -24.60 -25.39 -11.87
N SER A 275 -25.17 -26.51 -11.41
CA SER A 275 -26.60 -26.80 -11.53
C SER A 275 -27.50 -25.94 -10.64
N ASP A 276 -26.96 -25.42 -9.54
CA ASP A 276 -27.64 -24.52 -8.61
C ASP A 276 -26.69 -23.37 -8.22
N PRO A 277 -26.48 -22.39 -9.12
CA PRO A 277 -25.53 -21.31 -8.90
C PRO A 277 -25.98 -20.38 -7.77
N GLY A 278 -25.03 -19.89 -7.00
CA GLY A 278 -25.35 -19.07 -5.84
C GLY A 278 -24.16 -18.30 -5.30
N HIS A 279 -24.40 -17.58 -4.21
CA HIS A 279 -23.34 -16.95 -3.45
C HIS A 279 -23.72 -16.84 -1.98
N VAL A 280 -22.70 -16.73 -1.13
CA VAL A 280 -22.83 -16.46 0.29
C VAL A 280 -21.79 -15.43 0.71
N ARG A 281 -22.16 -14.60 1.68
CA ARG A 281 -21.21 -13.67 2.33
C ARG A 281 -20.72 -14.30 3.61
N GLY A 282 -19.45 -14.09 3.91
CA GLY A 282 -18.82 -14.63 5.10
C GLY A 282 -17.71 -13.75 5.64
N THR A 283 -17.10 -14.23 6.71
CA THR A 283 -15.93 -13.62 7.30
C THR A 283 -14.97 -14.68 7.82
N ASP A 284 -13.68 -14.41 7.65
CA ASP A 284 -12.61 -15.17 8.26
C ASP A 284 -12.01 -14.37 9.41
N VAL A 285 -11.84 -15.02 10.56
CA VAL A 285 -11.02 -14.53 11.66
C VAL A 285 -9.70 -15.29 11.62
N LEU A 286 -8.61 -14.57 11.40
CA LEU A 286 -7.28 -15.14 11.24
C LEU A 286 -6.41 -14.82 12.46
N ARG A 287 -5.46 -15.71 12.75
CA ARG A 287 -4.33 -15.43 13.65
C ARG A 287 -3.01 -15.59 12.90
N PHE A 288 -2.06 -14.71 13.15
CA PHE A 288 -0.73 -14.73 12.58
C PHE A 288 0.32 -15.11 13.62
N ARG A 289 1.32 -15.87 13.20
CA ARG A 289 2.53 -16.15 13.98
C ARG A 289 3.72 -16.11 13.04
N ASP A 290 4.72 -15.32 13.41
CA ASP A 290 5.95 -15.12 12.62
C ASP A 290 5.67 -14.73 11.15
N GLY A 291 4.63 -13.92 10.94
CA GLY A 291 4.23 -13.46 9.61
C GLY A 291 3.48 -14.50 8.77
N LEU A 292 3.10 -15.65 9.32
CA LEU A 292 2.30 -16.68 8.64
C LEU A 292 0.94 -16.83 9.29
N VAL A 293 -0.07 -17.25 8.53
CA VAL A 293 -1.41 -17.59 9.07
C VAL A 293 -1.27 -18.89 9.87
N SER A 294 -1.67 -18.85 11.14
CA SER A 294 -1.63 -19.99 12.09
C SER A 294 -3.01 -20.50 12.47
N GLU A 295 -4.05 -19.69 12.26
CA GLU A 295 -5.44 -20.04 12.52
C GLU A 295 -6.33 -19.33 11.49
N LYS A 296 -7.33 -20.02 10.95
CA LYS A 296 -8.39 -19.46 10.08
C LYS A 296 -9.74 -20.03 10.52
N LEU A 297 -10.59 -19.17 11.08
CA LEU A 297 -11.94 -19.53 11.52
C LEU A 297 -12.96 -18.87 10.59
N SER A 298 -13.73 -19.66 9.85
CA SER A 298 -14.61 -19.16 8.79
C SER A 298 -16.08 -19.22 9.19
N TYR A 299 -16.79 -18.11 8.97
CA TYR A 299 -18.22 -17.96 9.28
C TYR A 299 -18.99 -17.41 8.07
N VAL A 300 -20.27 -17.75 7.95
CA VAL A 300 -21.15 -17.28 6.85
C VAL A 300 -22.48 -16.75 7.35
N LYS A 301 -23.17 -15.99 6.50
CA LYS A 301 -24.61 -15.76 6.66
C LYS A 301 -25.35 -17.09 6.54
N GLY A 302 -26.14 -17.42 7.56
CA GLY A 302 -27.05 -18.58 7.59
C GLY A 302 -28.43 -18.26 7.08
#